data_AF-A0A382WH59-F1
#
_entry.id   AF-A0A382WH59-F1
#
_cell.length_a   1.000
_cell.length_b   1.000
_cell.length_c   1.000
_cell.angle_alpha   90.00
_cell.angle_beta   90.00
_cell.angle_gamma   90.00
#
_symmetry.space_group_name_H-M   'P 1'
#
loop_
_entity.id
_entity.type
_entity.pdbx_description
1 polymer ?
#
loop_
_entity_poly.entity_id
_entity_poly.type
_entity_poly.pdbx_seq_one_letter_code
_entity_poly.pdbx_strand_id
1 'polypeptide(L)'
;YVPTSIIYHPIEGYSFKWSSFKFYLMERNRQYCLLTHFSKSTYFKMLPALILTDIAVSCFYFKKGMLIAKLNSSLNILKNIKKINNKYQQIQNQRNYSDKEILNLFKDEIAVPRWVISEESNTFFNKFLNKLSRLTRKFI
;
A
#
# COMPACT_ATOMS: atom_id res chain seq x y z
N TYR A 1 16.40 3.21 19.32
CA TYR A 1 16.16 4.40 18.47
C TYR A 1 17.12 5.48 18.96
N VAL A 2 18.08 5.89 18.13
CA VAL A 2 19.08 6.93 18.48
C VAL A 2 18.87 8.09 17.51
N PRO A 3 18.09 9.12 17.87
CA PRO A 3 17.66 10.16 16.93
C PRO A 3 18.81 11.05 16.44
N THR A 4 19.96 11.00 17.09
CA THR A 4 21.16 11.78 16.75
C THR A 4 22.07 11.12 15.71
N SER A 5 21.86 9.83 15.40
CA SER A 5 22.68 9.13 14.41
C SER A 5 22.26 9.49 12.98
N ILE A 6 23.21 9.95 12.17
CA ILE A 6 23.01 10.23 10.73
C ILE A 6 23.54 9.04 9.92
N ILE A 7 22.68 8.45 9.09
CA ILE A 7 23.04 7.35 8.18
C ILE A 7 22.67 7.76 6.75
N TYR A 8 23.68 7.82 5.88
CA TYR A 8 23.48 8.09 4.46
C TYR A 8 23.01 6.81 3.74
N HIS A 9 22.03 6.96 2.87
CA HIS A 9 21.50 5.90 2.03
C HIS A 9 21.27 6.46 0.62
N PRO A 10 21.34 5.62 -0.42
CA PRO A 10 21.07 6.07 -1.77
C PRO A 10 19.59 6.48 -1.89
N ILE A 11 19.32 7.44 -2.78
CA ILE A 11 17.97 7.93 -3.08
C ILE A 11 17.07 6.78 -3.56
N GLU A 12 17.66 5.80 -4.25
CA GLU A 12 17.00 4.56 -4.64
C GLU A 12 17.76 3.35 -4.06
N GLY A 13 17.01 2.36 -3.58
CA GLY A 13 17.58 1.10 -3.10
C GLY A 13 18.45 0.42 -4.17
N TYR A 14 19.59 -0.12 -3.73
CA TYR A 14 20.60 -0.76 -4.59
C TYR A 14 20.04 -1.92 -5.43
N SER A 15 18.99 -2.60 -4.95
CA SER A 15 18.39 -3.76 -5.61
C SER A 15 17.22 -3.37 -6.54
N PHE A 16 17.25 -3.93 -7.75
CA PHE A 16 16.20 -3.91 -8.78
C PHE A 16 15.85 -2.58 -9.45
N LYS A 17 16.33 -1.42 -8.97
CA LYS A 17 15.95 -0.08 -9.49
C LYS A 17 14.43 0.04 -9.73
N TRP A 18 13.94 0.98 -10.54
CA TRP A 18 12.52 1.06 -10.93
C TRP A 18 12.13 0.01 -12.00
N SER A 19 12.23 -1.28 -11.66
CA SER A 19 11.93 -2.40 -12.58
C SER A 19 10.57 -3.04 -12.36
N SER A 20 10.04 -3.69 -13.41
CA SER A 20 8.82 -4.50 -13.41
C SER A 20 8.70 -5.44 -12.20
N PHE A 21 9.80 -6.09 -11.85
CA PHE A 21 9.84 -7.01 -10.71
C PHE A 21 9.69 -6.30 -9.36
N LYS A 22 10.34 -5.14 -9.15
CA LYS A 22 10.18 -4.37 -7.91
C LYS A 22 8.73 -3.96 -7.68
N PHE A 23 8.06 -3.46 -8.72
CA PHE A 23 6.66 -3.09 -8.63
C PHE A 23 5.73 -4.28 -8.40
N TYR A 24 5.99 -5.42 -9.05
CA TYR A 24 5.28 -6.67 -8.73
C TYR A 24 5.39 -7.03 -7.24
N LEU A 25 6.59 -6.93 -6.67
CA LEU A 25 6.81 -7.19 -5.24
C LEU A 25 6.08 -6.18 -4.36
N MET A 26 6.11 -4.89 -4.71
CA MET A 26 5.41 -3.83 -3.96
C MET A 26 3.90 -4.02 -3.94
N GLU A 27 3.27 -4.26 -5.11
CA GLU A 27 1.82 -4.49 -5.20
C GLU A 27 1.40 -5.73 -4.43
N ARG A 28 2.13 -6.84 -4.62
CA ARG A 28 1.88 -8.08 -3.89
C ARG A 28 2.01 -7.84 -2.39
N ASN A 29 3.09 -7.24 -1.92
CA ASN A 29 3.32 -7.01 -0.49
C ASN A 29 2.24 -6.11 0.12
N ARG A 30 1.83 -5.05 -0.58
CA ARG A 30 0.73 -4.17 -0.16
C ARG A 30 -0.57 -4.95 0.04
N GLN A 31 -0.94 -5.79 -0.92
CA GLN A 31 -2.15 -6.62 -0.85
C GLN A 31 -2.06 -7.64 0.30
N TYR A 32 -0.91 -8.28 0.48
CA TYR A 32 -0.69 -9.18 1.62
C TYR A 32 -0.87 -8.47 2.96
N CYS A 33 -0.28 -7.29 3.16
CA CYS A 33 -0.44 -6.51 4.39
C CYS A 33 -1.92 -6.21 4.67
N LEU A 34 -2.63 -5.70 3.66
CA LEU A 34 -4.06 -5.37 3.78
C LEU A 34 -4.91 -6.57 4.17
N LEU A 35 -4.70 -7.72 3.54
CA LEU A 35 -5.50 -8.92 3.74
C LEU A 35 -5.16 -9.69 5.02
N THR A 36 -4.03 -9.40 5.67
CA THR A 36 -3.58 -10.14 6.86
C THR A 36 -3.68 -9.36 8.16
N HIS A 37 -3.51 -8.02 8.12
CA HIS A 37 -3.37 -7.22 9.34
C HIS A 37 -4.67 -6.51 9.76
N PHE A 38 -5.47 -6.02 8.81
CA PHE A 38 -6.74 -5.35 9.12
C PHE A 38 -7.83 -6.36 9.45
N SER A 39 -8.70 -6.04 10.42
CA SER A 39 -9.91 -6.81 10.62
C SER A 39 -10.79 -6.76 9.36
N LYS A 40 -11.62 -7.79 9.15
CA LYS A 40 -12.57 -7.82 8.02
C LYS A 40 -13.46 -6.57 7.99
N SER A 41 -13.96 -6.12 9.16
CA SER A 41 -14.82 -4.93 9.24
C SER A 41 -14.10 -3.68 8.71
N THR A 42 -12.89 -3.40 9.19
CA THR A 42 -12.08 -2.27 8.73
C THR A 42 -11.72 -2.39 7.25
N TYR A 43 -11.34 -3.59 6.80
CA TYR A 43 -11.04 -3.82 5.39
C TYR A 43 -12.23 -3.47 4.49
N PHE A 44 -13.45 -3.90 4.86
CA PHE A 44 -14.66 -3.57 4.09
C PHE A 44 -15.00 -2.07 4.12
N LYS A 45 -14.79 -1.38 5.25
CA LYS A 45 -14.94 0.08 5.33
C LYS A 45 -13.94 0.80 4.42
N MET A 46 -12.73 0.26 4.27
CA MET A 46 -11.68 0.81 3.40
C MET A 46 -11.86 0.45 1.92
N LEU A 47 -12.62 -0.59 1.61
CA LEU A 47 -12.71 -1.20 0.28
C LEU A 47 -13.03 -0.20 -0.85
N PRO A 48 -13.97 0.76 -0.70
CA PRO A 48 -14.25 1.74 -1.76
C PRO A 48 -13.02 2.59 -2.11
N ALA A 49 -12.28 3.06 -1.10
CA ALA A 49 -11.08 3.85 -1.31
C ALA A 49 -9.92 3.01 -1.87
N LEU A 50 -9.83 1.74 -1.45
CA LEU A 50 -8.85 0.80 -2.00
C LEU A 50 -9.11 0.54 -3.49
N ILE A 51 -10.37 0.38 -3.92
CA ILE A 51 -10.73 0.21 -5.34
C ILE A 51 -10.33 1.45 -6.15
N LEU A 52 -10.69 2.65 -5.68
CA LEU A 52 -10.31 3.90 -6.35
C LEU A 52 -8.80 4.07 -6.47
N THR A 53 -8.08 3.74 -5.39
CA THR A 53 -6.61 3.76 -5.38
C THR A 53 -6.05 2.74 -6.38
N ASP A 54 -6.60 1.53 -6.44
CA ASP A 54 -6.15 0.47 -7.34
C ASP A 54 -6.38 0.82 -8.82
N ILE A 55 -7.50 1.47 -9.15
CA ILE A 55 -7.77 2.01 -10.49
C ILE A 55 -6.73 3.07 -10.86
N ALA A 56 -6.50 4.04 -9.97
CA ALA A 56 -5.57 5.12 -10.24
C ALA A 56 -4.12 4.62 -10.43
N VAL A 57 -3.71 3.65 -9.60
CA VAL A 57 -2.42 2.97 -9.73
C VAL A 57 -2.37 2.11 -11.01
N SER A 58 -3.45 1.43 -11.40
CA SER A 58 -3.51 0.68 -12.66
C SER A 58 -3.27 1.58 -13.87
N CYS A 59 -3.88 2.76 -13.91
CA CYS A 59 -3.64 3.75 -14.97
C CYS A 59 -2.18 4.19 -15.02
N PHE A 60 -1.53 4.38 -13.86
CA PHE A 60 -0.10 4.70 -13.79
C PHE A 60 0.76 3.54 -14.35
N TYR A 61 0.47 2.30 -13.97
CA TYR A 61 1.23 1.13 -14.42
C TYR A 61 1.03 0.87 -15.92
N PHE A 62 -0.17 1.11 -16.44
CA PHE A 62 -0.43 1.05 -17.87
C PHE A 62 0.44 2.04 -18.64
N LYS A 63 0.49 3.31 -18.22
CA LYS A 63 1.35 4.35 -18.83
C LYS A 63 2.84 4.01 -18.79
N LYS A 64 3.28 3.24 -17.80
CA LYS A 64 4.69 2.82 -17.64
C LYS A 64 5.03 1.49 -18.35
N GLY A 65 4.07 0.85 -19.02
CA GLY A 65 4.28 -0.46 -19.68
C GLY A 65 4.37 -1.63 -18.70
N MET A 66 3.77 -1.49 -17.51
CA MET A 66 3.95 -2.37 -16.35
C MET A 66 2.67 -3.06 -15.90
N LEU A 67 1.63 -3.06 -16.75
CA LEU A 67 0.34 -3.64 -16.40
C LEU A 67 0.44 -5.15 -16.11
N ILE A 68 1.31 -5.87 -16.81
CA ILE A 68 1.56 -7.30 -16.59
C ILE A 68 2.05 -7.57 -15.16
N ALA A 69 2.94 -6.73 -14.62
CA ALA A 69 3.41 -6.86 -13.24
C ALA A 69 2.25 -6.74 -12.24
N LYS A 70 1.33 -5.79 -12.48
CA LYS A 70 0.14 -5.61 -11.66
C LYS A 70 -0.79 -6.82 -11.72
N LEU A 71 -1.10 -7.32 -12.92
CA LEU A 71 -1.94 -8.51 -13.08
C LEU A 71 -1.31 -9.75 -12.41
N ASN A 72 -0.01 -9.95 -12.60
CA ASN A 72 0.73 -11.04 -11.98
C ASN A 72 0.69 -10.96 -10.45
N SER A 73 0.78 -9.76 -9.86
CA SER A 73 0.67 -9.60 -8.41
C SER A 73 -0.72 -9.99 -7.89
N SER A 74 -1.80 -9.61 -8.59
CA SER A 74 -3.16 -10.02 -8.22
C SER A 74 -3.36 -11.54 -8.37
N LEU A 75 -2.85 -12.15 -9.45
CA LEU A 75 -2.87 -13.61 -9.62
C LEU A 75 -2.10 -14.32 -8.49
N ASN A 76 -1.00 -13.73 -8.00
CA ASN A 76 -0.25 -14.28 -6.90
C ASN A 76 -1.07 -14.32 -5.60
N ILE A 77 -1.88 -13.29 -5.31
CA ILE A 77 -2.79 -13.30 -4.16
C ILE A 77 -3.79 -14.44 -4.28
N LEU A 78 -4.43 -14.59 -5.43
CA LEU A 78 -5.42 -15.64 -5.67
C LEU A 78 -4.82 -17.03 -5.44
N LYS A 79 -3.62 -17.29 -6.00
CA LYS A 79 -2.89 -18.55 -5.81
C LYS A 79 -2.55 -18.84 -4.34
N ASN A 80 -2.38 -17.81 -3.52
CA ASN A 80 -1.94 -17.94 -2.13
C ASN A 80 -3.04 -17.68 -1.09
N ILE A 81 -4.31 -17.61 -1.49
CA ILE A 81 -5.40 -17.18 -0.60
C ILE A 81 -5.52 -18.03 0.67
N LYS A 82 -5.28 -19.35 0.58
CA LYS A 82 -5.26 -20.25 1.73
C LYS A 82 -4.16 -19.87 2.73
N LYS A 83 -2.95 -19.60 2.24
CA LYS A 83 -1.81 -19.18 3.06
C LYS A 83 -2.06 -17.81 3.70
N ILE A 84 -2.64 -16.88 2.94
CA ILE A 84 -3.03 -15.55 3.42
C ILE A 84 -4.06 -15.67 4.54
N ASN A 85 -5.10 -16.48 4.36
CA ASN A 85 -6.13 -16.67 5.37
C ASN A 85 -5.58 -17.32 6.64
N ASN A 86 -4.72 -18.34 6.52
CA ASN A 86 -4.05 -18.93 7.69
C ASN A 86 -3.22 -17.89 8.44
N LYS A 87 -2.49 -17.04 7.72
CA LYS A 87 -1.70 -15.96 8.33
C LYS A 87 -2.58 -14.90 8.97
N TYR A 88 -3.70 -14.55 8.34
CA TYR A 88 -4.70 -13.64 8.91
C TYR A 88 -5.21 -14.17 10.25
N GLN A 89 -5.64 -15.44 10.33
CA GLN A 89 -6.13 -16.03 11.59
C GLN A 89 -5.05 -15.99 12.68
N GLN A 90 -3.80 -16.36 12.34
CA GLN A 90 -2.69 -16.29 13.28
C GLN A 90 -2.49 -14.88 13.84
N ILE A 91 -2.48 -13.85 12.98
CA ILE A 91 -2.28 -12.46 13.39
C ILE A 91 -3.45 -11.97 14.25
N GLN A 92 -4.69 -12.19 13.82
CA GLN A 92 -5.86 -11.71 14.55
C GLN A 92 -6.00 -12.37 15.92
N ASN A 93 -5.58 -13.63 16.08
CA ASN A 93 -5.60 -14.31 17.38
C ASN A 93 -4.52 -13.80 18.36
N GLN A 94 -3.43 -13.23 17.85
CA GLN A 94 -2.31 -12.70 18.65
C GLN A 94 -2.40 -11.19 18.89
N ARG A 95 -3.44 -10.56 18.34
CA ARG A 95 -3.58 -9.10 18.30
C ARG A 95 -4.15 -8.57 19.61
N ASN A 96 -3.51 -7.54 20.15
CA ASN A 96 -3.97 -6.88 21.39
C ASN A 96 -4.65 -5.51 21.17
N TYR A 97 -4.42 -4.84 20.04
CA TYR A 97 -4.90 -3.47 19.78
C TYR A 97 -5.79 -3.42 18.55
N SER A 98 -6.93 -2.74 18.62
CA SER A 98 -7.88 -2.57 17.52
C SER A 98 -7.29 -1.79 16.32
N ASP A 99 -7.96 -1.86 15.16
CA ASP A 99 -7.46 -1.19 13.95
C ASP A 99 -7.45 0.32 14.16
N LYS A 100 -8.43 0.83 14.89
CA LYS A 100 -8.57 2.25 15.20
C LYS A 100 -7.44 2.75 16.11
N GLU A 101 -7.09 2.00 17.16
CA GLU A 101 -5.97 2.34 18.05
C GLU A 101 -4.64 2.40 17.29
N ILE A 102 -4.37 1.39 16.47
CA ILE A 102 -3.16 1.37 15.63
C ILE A 102 -3.18 2.54 14.66
N LEU A 103 -4.29 2.71 13.94
CA LEU A 103 -4.40 3.76 12.93
C LEU A 103 -4.18 5.13 13.56
N ASN A 104 -4.71 5.43 14.74
CA ASN A 104 -4.53 6.72 15.44
C ASN A 104 -3.05 7.13 15.63
N LEU A 105 -2.12 6.19 15.59
CA LEU A 105 -0.67 6.45 15.65
C LEU A 105 -0.09 6.94 14.31
N PHE A 106 -0.81 6.73 13.20
CA PHE A 106 -0.38 7.10 11.86
C PHE A 106 -0.98 8.42 11.40
N LYS A 107 -0.25 9.09 10.50
CA LYS A 107 -0.74 10.25 9.75
C LYS A 107 -1.55 9.80 8.54
N ASP A 108 -2.53 10.62 8.16
CA ASP A 108 -3.38 10.41 6.98
C ASP A 108 -2.75 11.03 5.72
N GLU A 109 -1.43 10.91 5.62
CA GLU A 109 -0.62 11.50 4.56
C GLU A 109 0.09 10.39 3.78
N ILE A 110 -0.18 10.36 2.48
CA ILE A 110 0.44 9.48 1.51
C ILE A 110 1.15 10.36 0.49
N ALA A 111 2.45 10.14 0.33
CA ALA A 111 3.28 10.90 -0.59
C ALA A 111 3.91 9.96 -1.62
N VAL A 112 3.68 10.24 -2.89
CA VAL A 112 4.43 9.63 -3.98
C VAL A 112 5.72 10.42 -4.19
N PRO A 113 6.88 9.77 -4.35
CA PRO A 113 8.13 10.49 -4.56
C PRO A 113 8.11 11.31 -5.87
N ARG A 114 8.69 12.52 -5.83
CA ARG A 114 8.66 13.47 -6.96
C ARG A 114 9.41 12.97 -8.21
N TRP A 115 10.37 12.07 -8.05
CA TRP A 115 11.09 11.48 -9.18
C TRP A 115 10.29 10.43 -9.95
N VAL A 116 9.09 10.05 -9.48
CA VAL A 116 8.25 9.01 -10.10
C VAL A 116 7.22 9.61 -11.07
N ILE A 117 6.72 10.79 -10.75
CA ILE A 117 5.59 11.48 -11.38
C ILE A 117 5.95 12.96 -11.50
N SER A 118 5.58 13.64 -12.60
CA SER A 118 5.87 15.07 -12.77
C SER A 118 5.31 15.92 -11.63
N GLU A 119 5.91 17.07 -11.32
CA GLU A 119 5.55 17.85 -10.12
C GLU A 119 4.06 18.18 -10.04
N GLU A 120 3.46 18.68 -11.12
CA GLU A 120 2.02 19.01 -11.14
C GLU A 120 1.14 17.78 -10.88
N SER A 121 1.41 16.67 -11.58
CA SER A 121 0.63 15.43 -11.40
C SER A 121 0.90 14.78 -10.04
N ASN A 122 2.08 14.97 -9.45
CA ASN A 122 2.42 14.53 -8.10
C ASN A 122 1.60 15.27 -7.05
N THR A 123 1.49 16.61 -7.13
CA THR A 123 0.70 17.40 -6.19
C THR A 123 -0.79 17.04 -6.24
N PHE A 124 -1.35 16.88 -7.44
CA PHE A 124 -2.73 16.46 -7.63
C PHE A 124 -2.96 15.05 -7.05
N PHE A 125 -2.10 14.10 -7.38
CA PHE A 125 -2.23 12.71 -6.94
C PHE A 125 -2.10 12.57 -5.43
N ASN A 126 -1.14 13.25 -4.80
CA ASN A 126 -1.00 13.26 -3.35
C ASN A 126 -2.22 13.90 -2.67
N LYS A 127 -2.74 15.01 -3.20
CA LYS A 127 -3.98 15.63 -2.69
C LYS A 127 -5.17 14.66 -2.78
N PHE A 128 -5.31 13.95 -3.91
CA PHE A 128 -6.33 12.92 -4.11
C PHE A 128 -6.21 11.80 -3.06
N LEU A 129 -5.03 11.20 -2.91
CA LEU A 129 -4.78 10.12 -1.95
C LEU A 129 -4.99 10.56 -0.50
N ASN A 130 -4.52 11.76 -0.13
CA ASN A 130 -4.71 12.31 1.21
C ASN A 130 -6.19 12.56 1.51
N LYS A 131 -6.95 13.07 0.54
CA LYS A 131 -8.40 13.26 0.70
C LYS A 131 -9.10 11.92 0.90
N LEU A 132 -8.76 10.91 0.09
CA LEU A 132 -9.28 9.55 0.27
C LEU A 132 -8.93 9.00 1.65
N SER A 133 -7.66 9.05 2.06
CA SER A 133 -7.19 8.56 3.35
C SER A 133 -7.95 9.18 4.53
N ARG A 134 -8.07 10.52 4.55
CA ARG A 134 -8.81 11.25 5.59
C ARG A 134 -10.29 10.91 5.60
N LEU A 135 -10.91 10.77 4.44
CA LEU A 135 -12.32 10.38 4.34
C LEU A 135 -12.53 8.96 4.84
N THR A 136 -11.74 8.00 4.37
CA THR A 136 -11.83 6.61 4.77
C THR A 136 -11.67 6.44 6.27
N ARG A 137 -10.73 7.15 6.89
CA ARG A 137 -10.50 7.04 8.33
C ARG A 137 -11.70 7.47 9.18
N LYS A 138 -12.51 8.42 8.71
CA LYS A 138 -13.75 8.81 9.42
C LYS A 138 -14.75 7.66 9.55
N PHE A 139 -14.67 6.66 8.66
CA PHE A 139 -15.57 5.51 8.67
C PHE A 139 -14.99 4.30 9.44
N ILE A 140 -13.70 4.34 9.82
CA ILE A 140 -13.03 3.27 10.58
C ILE A 140 -13.31 3.45 12.08
#